data_AF-A0A2R7KZY4-F1
#
_entry.id   AF-A0A2R7KZY4-F1
#
_cell.length_a   1.000
_cell.length_b   1.000
_cell.length_c   1.000
_cell.angle_alpha   90.00
_cell.angle_beta   90.00
_cell.angle_gamma   90.00
#
_symmetry.space_group_name_H-M   'P 1'
#
loop_
_entity.id
_entity.type
_entity.pdbx_description
1 polymer ?
#
loop_
_entity_poly.entity_id
_entity_poly.type
_entity_poly.pdbx_seq_one_letter_code
_entity_poly.pdbx_strand_id
1 'polypeptide(L)'
;MKQKFKIALIFLTFFGYGSYAQESMIDDINYATLDKYIQAAKINFPRKKIFDTNVERAKTGVTAANLSYLDFLTASYYYRPDNKTAIDQTNPYSVNGFQFGATINIGVFLQKPSMTKKAKAELKIAKLEDQEYETTLTNEVKKRYYTYLRLLKDLKIKTQNCQDNSSVVD
;
A
#
# COMPACT_ATOMS: atom_id res chain seq x y z
N MET A 1 31.84 0.51 63.58
CA MET A 1 30.88 0.26 62.47
C MET A 1 30.94 1.30 61.35
N LYS A 2 30.95 2.60 61.65
CA LYS A 2 30.92 3.67 60.63
C LYS A 2 32.08 3.63 59.61
N GLN A 3 33.30 3.28 60.01
CA GLN A 3 34.44 3.15 59.08
C GLN A 3 34.31 1.94 58.13
N LYS A 4 33.85 0.79 58.63
CA LYS A 4 33.63 -0.41 57.79
C LYS A 4 32.53 -0.18 56.76
N PHE A 5 31.50 0.60 57.11
CA PHE A 5 30.45 1.03 56.18
C PHE A 5 30.98 1.95 55.09
N LYS A 6 31.85 2.91 55.42
CA LYS A 6 32.49 3.80 54.43
C LYS A 6 33.38 3.02 53.44
N ILE A 7 34.11 2.02 53.93
CA ILE A 7 34.95 1.15 53.09
C ILE A 7 34.09 0.30 52.15
N ALA A 8 32.99 -0.27 52.65
CA ALA A 8 32.03 -1.01 51.83
C ALA A 8 31.39 -0.13 50.75
N LEU A 9 31.08 1.13 51.07
CA LEU A 9 30.50 2.10 50.13
C LEU A 9 31.48 2.44 48.99
N ILE A 10 32.77 2.61 49.31
CA ILE A 10 33.83 2.86 48.32
C ILE A 10 34.02 1.63 47.41
N PHE A 11 33.99 0.42 47.98
CA PHE A 11 34.07 -0.81 47.19
C PHE A 11 32.89 -0.96 46.23
N LEU A 12 31.69 -0.56 46.64
CA LEU A 12 30.48 -0.61 45.80
C LEU A 12 30.58 0.32 44.58
N THR A 13 31.24 1.48 44.73
CA THR A 13 31.42 2.43 43.62
C THR A 13 32.39 1.95 42.53
N PHE A 14 33.27 0.99 42.82
CA PHE A 14 34.17 0.38 41.82
C PHE A 14 33.50 -0.69 40.95
N PHE A 15 32.33 -1.22 41.34
CA PHE A 15 31.58 -2.18 40.52
C PHE A 15 30.64 -1.53 39.48
N GLY A 16 30.62 -0.20 39.41
CA GLY A 16 29.76 0.56 38.50
C GLY A 16 30.35 0.87 37.12
N TYR A 17 31.56 0.40 36.80
CA TYR A 17 32.13 0.60 35.47
C TYR A 17 31.37 -0.23 34.44
N GLY A 18 30.75 0.46 33.48
CA GLY A 18 29.82 -0.10 32.51
C GLY A 18 30.39 -1.29 31.76
N SER A 19 29.70 -2.43 31.87
CA SER A 19 29.92 -3.58 31.01
C SER A 19 29.44 -3.25 29.60
N TYR A 20 30.36 -2.86 28.72
CA TYR A 20 30.12 -2.71 27.28
C TYR A 20 30.16 -4.09 26.60
N ALA A 21 29.25 -4.99 26.98
CA ALA A 21 29.08 -6.26 26.29
C ALA A 21 28.10 -6.15 25.09
N GLN A 22 27.46 -5.00 24.90
CA GLN A 22 26.65 -4.74 23.70
C GLN A 22 27.54 -4.21 22.58
N GLU A 23 28.00 -5.10 21.70
CA GLU A 23 28.53 -4.68 20.40
C GLU A 23 27.43 -3.93 19.63
N SER A 24 27.74 -2.70 19.21
CA SER A 24 26.86 -1.95 18.32
C SER A 24 26.70 -2.74 17.01
N MET A 25 25.46 -2.97 16.60
CA MET A 25 25.15 -3.54 15.28
C MET A 25 25.13 -2.50 14.17
N ILE A 26 25.26 -1.22 14.51
CA ILE A 26 25.08 -0.11 13.57
C ILE A 26 26.21 -0.08 12.54
N ASP A 27 27.43 -0.46 12.94
CA ASP A 27 28.60 -0.43 12.06
C ASP A 27 28.56 -1.49 10.94
N ASP A 28 27.77 -2.56 11.12
CA ASP A 28 27.63 -3.64 10.12
C ASP A 28 26.52 -3.38 9.09
N ILE A 29 25.81 -2.25 9.19
CA ILE A 29 24.71 -1.92 8.28
C ILE A 29 25.28 -1.39 6.96
N ASN A 30 25.11 -2.18 5.90
CA ASN A 30 25.38 -1.72 4.55
C ASN A 30 24.12 -1.08 3.94
N TYR A 31 24.02 0.24 4.05
CA TYR A 31 22.88 1.01 3.53
C TYR A 31 22.68 0.87 2.02
N ALA A 32 23.75 0.73 1.23
CA ALA A 32 23.64 0.56 -0.23
C ALA A 32 22.95 -0.78 -0.59
N THR A 33 23.32 -1.85 0.12
CA THR A 33 22.68 -3.17 -0.04
C THR A 33 21.23 -3.13 0.45
N LEU A 34 20.96 -2.46 1.57
CA LEU A 34 19.61 -2.30 2.11
C LEU A 34 18.69 -1.55 1.13
N ASP A 35 19.15 -0.46 0.54
CA ASP A 35 18.39 0.28 -0.47
C ASP A 35 18.12 -0.57 -1.71
N LYS A 36 19.09 -1.37 -2.16
CA LYS A 36 18.88 -2.34 -3.24
C LYS A 36 17.78 -3.35 -2.90
N TYR A 37 17.73 -3.85 -1.67
CA TYR A 37 16.65 -4.76 -1.23
C TYR A 37 15.30 -4.07 -1.17
N ILE A 38 15.24 -2.82 -0.70
CA ILE A 38 13.99 -2.04 -0.68
C ILE A 38 13.48 -1.84 -2.11
N GLN A 39 14.35 -1.45 -3.05
CA GLN A 39 13.95 -1.26 -4.46
C GLN A 39 13.53 -2.57 -5.12
N ALA A 40 14.26 -3.66 -4.88
CA ALA A 40 13.89 -4.98 -5.37
C ALA A 40 12.52 -5.41 -4.82
N ALA A 41 12.22 -5.12 -3.55
CA ALA A 41 10.93 -5.40 -2.96
C ALA A 41 9.81 -4.56 -3.61
N LYS A 42 9.99 -3.25 -3.77
CA LYS A 42 8.98 -2.37 -4.41
C LYS A 42 8.60 -2.83 -5.82
N ILE A 43 9.58 -3.28 -6.61
CA ILE A 43 9.34 -3.73 -7.99
C ILE A 43 8.67 -5.11 -8.03
N ASN A 44 9.06 -6.03 -7.16
CA ASN A 44 8.69 -7.44 -7.28
C ASN A 44 7.52 -7.86 -6.40
N PHE A 45 7.20 -7.13 -5.33
CA PHE A 45 6.20 -7.56 -4.35
C PHE A 45 4.78 -7.50 -4.94
N PRO A 46 4.04 -8.64 -5.02
CA PRO A 46 2.72 -8.66 -5.66
C PRO A 46 1.71 -7.70 -5.03
N ARG A 47 1.75 -7.58 -3.69
CA ARG A 47 0.84 -6.67 -2.98
C ARG A 47 1.07 -5.21 -3.34
N LYS A 48 2.32 -4.79 -3.61
CA LYS A 48 2.61 -3.43 -4.12
C LYS A 48 1.94 -3.20 -5.47
N LYS A 49 2.07 -4.17 -6.38
CA LYS A 49 1.42 -4.12 -7.71
C LYS A 49 -0.11 -4.02 -7.62
N ILE A 50 -0.72 -4.66 -6.62
CA ILE A 50 -2.16 -4.52 -6.36
C ILE A 50 -2.52 -3.08 -5.99
N PHE A 51 -1.75 -2.44 -5.10
CA PHE A 51 -1.99 -1.04 -4.74
C PHE A 51 -1.77 -0.09 -5.93
N ASP A 52 -0.73 -0.30 -6.74
CA ASP A 52 -0.52 0.44 -7.99
C ASP A 52 -1.74 0.32 -8.92
N THR A 53 -2.21 -0.91 -9.13
CA THR A 53 -3.38 -1.19 -9.96
C THR A 53 -4.64 -0.54 -9.38
N ASN A 54 -4.78 -0.50 -8.05
CA ASN A 54 -5.91 0.17 -7.40
C ASN A 54 -5.90 1.69 -7.65
N VAL A 55 -4.73 2.33 -7.63
CA VAL A 55 -4.57 3.74 -7.99
C VAL A 55 -4.94 3.98 -9.45
N GLU A 56 -4.47 3.12 -10.37
CA GLU A 56 -4.82 3.20 -11.79
C GLU A 56 -6.32 3.00 -12.04
N ARG A 57 -6.93 2.04 -11.35
CA ARG A 57 -8.37 1.79 -11.40
C ARG A 57 -9.16 3.00 -10.93
N ALA A 58 -8.78 3.60 -9.79
CA ALA A 58 -9.44 4.79 -9.27
C ALA A 58 -9.25 6.00 -10.21
N LYS A 59 -8.08 6.14 -10.84
CA LYS A 59 -7.81 7.17 -11.85
C LYS A 59 -8.72 7.00 -13.06
N THR A 60 -8.86 5.77 -13.54
CA THR A 60 -9.77 5.43 -14.64
C THR A 60 -11.23 5.71 -14.25
N GLY A 61 -11.61 5.45 -12.99
CA GLY A 61 -12.92 5.81 -12.44
C GLY A 61 -13.20 7.32 -12.48
N VAL A 62 -12.21 8.16 -12.17
CA VAL A 62 -12.33 9.63 -12.31
C VAL A 62 -12.52 10.02 -13.77
N THR A 63 -11.75 9.44 -14.68
CA THR A 63 -11.89 9.71 -16.12
C THR A 63 -13.27 9.30 -16.62
N ALA A 64 -13.74 8.11 -16.25
CA ALA A 64 -15.08 7.63 -16.58
C ALA A 64 -16.16 8.55 -16.02
N ALA A 65 -16.06 8.99 -14.76
CA ALA A 65 -16.99 9.94 -14.17
C ALA A 65 -17.02 11.27 -14.93
N ASN A 66 -15.87 11.76 -15.40
CA ASN A 66 -15.80 12.97 -16.23
C ASN A 66 -16.43 12.76 -17.61
N LEU A 67 -16.16 11.63 -18.28
CA LEU A 67 -16.78 11.32 -19.58
C LEU A 67 -18.28 11.12 -19.47
N SER A 68 -18.75 10.62 -18.33
CA SER A 68 -20.15 10.40 -18.04
C SER A 68 -20.97 11.70 -18.01
N TYR A 69 -20.33 12.88 -18.01
CA TYR A 69 -21.01 14.15 -18.28
C TYR A 69 -21.59 14.23 -19.69
N LEU A 70 -21.23 13.36 -20.61
CA LEU A 70 -21.83 13.30 -21.95
C LEU A 70 -23.09 12.41 -21.98
N ASP A 71 -23.34 11.62 -20.92
CA ASP A 71 -24.48 10.68 -20.84
C ASP A 71 -25.85 11.36 -20.78
N PHE A 72 -25.92 12.69 -20.62
CA PHE A 72 -27.22 13.37 -20.60
C PHE A 72 -27.92 13.31 -21.94
N LEU A 73 -27.18 13.09 -23.05
CA LEU A 73 -27.72 13.02 -24.40
C LEU A 73 -27.71 11.57 -24.87
N THR A 74 -28.89 11.01 -25.07
CA THR A 74 -29.06 9.68 -25.67
C THR A 74 -29.73 9.84 -27.03
N ALA A 75 -29.04 9.42 -28.09
CA ALA A 75 -29.64 9.25 -29.41
C ALA A 75 -30.19 7.82 -29.55
N SER A 76 -31.44 7.69 -29.98
CA SER A 76 -32.07 6.40 -30.24
C SER A 76 -32.56 6.32 -31.68
N TYR A 77 -32.49 5.12 -32.22
CA TYR A 77 -33.00 4.80 -33.55
C TYR A 77 -33.91 3.58 -33.42
N TYR A 78 -35.12 3.71 -33.93
CA TYR A 78 -36.13 2.67 -33.94
C TYR A 78 -36.59 2.43 -35.37
N TYR A 79 -36.57 1.17 -35.82
CA TYR A 79 -37.13 0.73 -37.09
C TYR A 79 -38.30 -0.21 -36.85
N ARG A 80 -39.45 0.08 -37.47
CA ARG A 80 -40.64 -0.75 -37.41
C ARG A 80 -41.10 -1.18 -38.81
N PRO A 81 -41.18 -2.49 -39.10
CA PRO A 81 -41.69 -2.99 -40.38
C PRO A 81 -43.22 -2.84 -40.47
N ASP A 82 -43.71 -2.62 -41.70
CA ASP A 82 -45.09 -2.20 -42.01
C ASP A 82 -46.19 -3.22 -41.66
N ASN A 83 -45.81 -4.48 -41.39
CA ASN A 83 -46.75 -5.56 -41.09
C ASN A 83 -47.34 -5.51 -39.66
N LYS A 84 -47.15 -4.41 -38.91
CA LYS A 84 -47.68 -4.22 -37.54
C LYS A 84 -48.45 -2.90 -37.43
N THR A 85 -49.64 -2.93 -36.84
CA THR A 85 -50.52 -1.77 -36.64
C THR A 85 -49.81 -0.64 -35.87
N ALA A 86 -49.94 0.61 -36.33
CA ALA A 86 -49.22 1.78 -35.80
C ALA A 86 -49.72 2.28 -34.43
N ILE A 87 -50.91 1.85 -33.99
CA ILE A 87 -51.48 2.19 -32.69
C ILE A 87 -51.92 0.86 -32.04
N ASP A 88 -51.26 0.48 -30.94
CA ASP A 88 -51.57 -0.69 -30.14
C ASP A 88 -51.73 -0.22 -28.68
N GLN A 89 -52.71 -0.75 -27.96
CA GLN A 89 -53.01 -0.39 -26.57
C GLN A 89 -51.82 -0.68 -25.62
N THR A 90 -50.84 -1.45 -26.09
CA THR A 90 -49.60 -1.79 -25.37
C THR A 90 -48.36 -0.99 -25.80
N ASN A 91 -48.46 -0.08 -26.80
CA ASN A 91 -47.28 0.51 -27.42
C ASN A 91 -47.43 2.03 -27.71
N PRO A 92 -46.58 2.90 -27.12
CA PRO A 92 -46.76 4.36 -27.16
C PRO A 92 -46.27 5.06 -28.45
N TYR A 93 -45.80 4.33 -29.47
CA TYR A 93 -45.24 4.93 -30.70
C TYR A 93 -46.26 4.95 -31.84
N SER A 94 -46.45 6.11 -32.47
CA SER A 94 -47.57 6.40 -33.40
C SER A 94 -47.27 6.25 -34.90
N VAL A 95 -46.03 5.97 -35.31
CA VAL A 95 -45.64 5.90 -36.74
C VAL A 95 -44.92 4.59 -37.08
N ASN A 96 -45.27 4.00 -38.23
CA ASN A 96 -44.55 2.90 -38.84
C ASN A 96 -43.36 3.45 -39.66
N GLY A 97 -42.24 2.72 -39.74
CA GLY A 97 -41.01 3.16 -40.42
C GLY A 97 -39.85 3.53 -39.47
N PHE A 98 -38.97 4.44 -39.93
CA PHE A 98 -37.78 4.88 -39.19
C PHE A 98 -38.13 6.03 -38.23
N GLN A 99 -37.72 5.89 -36.97
CA GLN A 99 -37.86 6.91 -35.94
C GLN A 99 -36.49 7.21 -35.33
N PHE A 100 -36.17 8.49 -35.23
CA PHE A 100 -34.98 8.99 -34.57
C PHE A 100 -35.41 9.81 -33.34
N GLY A 101 -34.87 9.49 -32.18
CA GLY A 101 -35.13 10.19 -30.94
C GLY A 101 -33.84 10.74 -30.34
N ALA A 102 -33.92 11.90 -29.70
CA ALA A 102 -32.88 12.38 -28.79
C ALA A 102 -33.55 12.67 -27.45
N THR A 103 -33.04 12.08 -26.38
CA THR A 103 -33.54 12.31 -25.02
C THR A 103 -32.46 13.01 -24.20
N ILE A 104 -32.86 14.09 -23.53
CA ILE A 104 -32.00 14.83 -22.60
C ILE A 104 -32.40 14.48 -21.17
N ASN A 105 -31.48 13.89 -20.40
CA ASN A 105 -31.70 13.54 -19.01
C ASN A 105 -31.04 14.55 -18.05
N ILE A 106 -31.79 15.61 -17.70
CA ILE A 106 -31.31 16.69 -16.83
C ILE A 106 -31.05 16.20 -15.40
N GLY A 107 -31.82 15.22 -14.91
CA GLY A 107 -31.63 14.63 -13.58
C GLY A 107 -30.27 13.96 -13.43
N VAL A 108 -29.82 13.25 -14.46
CA VAL A 108 -28.48 12.65 -14.52
C VAL A 108 -27.40 13.73 -14.47
N PHE A 109 -27.56 14.82 -15.24
CA PHE A 109 -26.60 15.92 -15.26
C PHE A 109 -26.40 16.58 -13.89
N LEU A 110 -27.48 16.81 -13.12
CA LEU A 110 -27.41 17.41 -11.78
C LEU A 110 -26.70 16.51 -10.75
N GLN A 111 -26.67 15.20 -10.96
CA GLN A 111 -26.00 14.25 -10.06
C GLN A 111 -24.49 14.09 -10.34
N LYS A 112 -24.03 14.39 -11.57
CA LYS A 112 -22.63 14.19 -12.00
C LYS A 112 -21.57 14.92 -11.16
N PRO A 113 -21.77 16.16 -10.65
CA PRO A 113 -20.79 16.82 -9.81
C PRO A 113 -20.49 16.06 -8.51
N SER A 114 -21.51 15.50 -7.88
CA SER A 114 -21.35 14.70 -6.66
C SER A 114 -20.58 13.40 -6.96
N MET A 115 -20.95 12.71 -8.04
CA MET A 115 -20.26 11.49 -8.49
C MET A 115 -18.79 11.72 -8.82
N THR A 116 -18.47 12.84 -9.45
CA THR A 116 -17.08 13.21 -9.80
C THR A 116 -16.27 13.55 -8.55
N LYS A 117 -16.86 14.27 -7.58
CA LYS A 117 -16.22 14.52 -6.28
C LYS A 117 -15.93 13.22 -5.54
N LYS A 118 -16.88 12.28 -5.54
CA LYS A 118 -16.71 10.94 -4.97
C LYS A 118 -15.56 10.18 -5.62
N ALA A 119 -15.52 10.08 -6.95
CA ALA A 119 -14.45 9.40 -7.68
C ALA A 119 -13.06 10.02 -7.39
N LYS A 120 -12.98 11.36 -7.28
CA LYS A 120 -11.73 12.05 -6.90
C LYS A 120 -11.30 11.72 -5.47
N ALA A 121 -12.24 11.61 -4.54
CA ALA A 121 -11.96 11.19 -3.17
C ALA A 121 -11.45 9.74 -3.12
N GLU A 122 -12.07 8.83 -3.88
CA GLU A 122 -11.61 7.43 -4.00
C GLU A 122 -10.18 7.34 -4.56
N LEU A 123 -9.85 8.14 -5.59
CA LEU A 123 -8.47 8.22 -6.09
C LEU A 123 -7.50 8.73 -5.03
N LYS A 124 -7.92 9.71 -4.22
CA LYS A 124 -7.07 10.22 -3.13
C LYS A 124 -6.84 9.13 -2.07
N ILE A 125 -7.87 8.38 -1.70
CA ILE A 125 -7.77 7.26 -0.76
C ILE A 125 -6.81 6.21 -1.30
N ALA A 126 -6.99 5.75 -2.54
CA ALA A 126 -6.13 4.74 -3.13
C ALA A 126 -4.64 5.15 -3.15
N LYS A 127 -4.35 6.44 -3.40
CA LYS A 127 -2.98 6.97 -3.33
C LYS A 127 -2.40 6.94 -1.91
N LEU A 128 -3.21 7.27 -0.91
CA LEU A 128 -2.78 7.25 0.48
C LEU A 128 -2.53 5.81 0.96
N GLU A 129 -3.39 4.87 0.57
CA GLU A 129 -3.21 3.44 0.86
C GLU A 129 -1.92 2.90 0.22
N ASP A 130 -1.63 3.29 -1.03
CA ASP A 130 -0.38 2.90 -1.69
C ASP A 130 0.86 3.45 -0.97
N GLN A 131 0.82 4.72 -0.55
CA GLN A 131 1.89 5.37 0.24
C GLN A 131 2.10 4.73 1.61
N GLU A 132 1.00 4.42 2.32
CA GLU A 132 1.04 3.68 3.58
C GLU A 132 1.71 2.32 3.37
N TYR A 133 1.33 1.62 2.30
CA TYR A 133 1.87 0.32 1.99
C TYR A 133 3.36 0.37 1.61
N GLU A 134 3.80 1.38 0.85
CA GLU A 134 5.22 1.60 0.56
C GLU A 134 6.05 1.75 1.84
N THR A 135 5.53 2.52 2.78
CA THR A 135 6.18 2.76 4.08
C THR A 135 6.25 1.47 4.88
N THR A 136 5.15 0.73 4.91
CA THR A 136 5.07 -0.58 5.60
C THR A 136 6.04 -1.59 5.01
N LEU A 137 6.07 -1.73 3.68
CA LEU A 137 6.96 -2.65 2.97
C LEU A 137 8.43 -2.28 3.23
N THR A 138 8.76 -0.99 3.20
CA THR A 138 10.10 -0.49 3.49
C THR A 138 10.52 -0.86 4.93
N ASN A 139 9.64 -0.66 5.90
CA ASN A 139 9.89 -1.01 7.29
C ASN A 139 10.05 -2.52 7.49
N GLU A 140 9.26 -3.32 6.78
CA GLU A 140 9.37 -4.78 6.84
C GLU A 140 10.71 -5.27 6.28
N VAL A 141 11.15 -4.75 5.14
CA VAL A 141 12.46 -5.06 4.55
C VAL A 141 13.59 -4.69 5.51
N LYS A 142 13.55 -3.47 6.10
CA LYS A 142 14.51 -3.03 7.11
C LYS A 142 14.55 -3.97 8.32
N LYS A 143 13.38 -4.31 8.87
CA LYS A 143 13.26 -5.22 10.02
C LYS A 143 13.87 -6.60 9.72
N ARG A 144 13.57 -7.17 8.56
CA ARG A 144 14.11 -8.47 8.12
C ARG A 144 15.63 -8.39 7.95
N TYR A 145 16.14 -7.31 7.34
CA TYR A 145 17.58 -7.11 7.18
C TYR A 145 18.32 -6.99 8.52
N TYR A 146 17.81 -6.17 9.45
CA TYR A 146 18.43 -6.03 10.77
C TYR A 146 18.37 -7.33 11.59
N THR A 147 17.29 -8.09 11.44
CA THR A 147 17.17 -9.42 12.06
C THR A 147 18.20 -10.39 11.47
N TYR A 148 18.41 -10.37 10.16
CA TYR A 148 19.45 -11.17 9.50
C TYR A 148 20.85 -10.83 10.04
N LEU A 149 21.21 -9.55 10.13
CA LEU A 149 22.49 -9.13 10.71
C LEU A 149 22.64 -9.62 12.16
N ARG A 150 21.57 -9.56 12.94
CA ARG A 150 21.57 -10.01 14.34
C ARG A 150 21.86 -11.50 14.44
N LEU A 151 21.15 -12.29 13.65
CA LEU A 151 21.34 -13.74 13.61
C LEU A 151 22.75 -14.13 13.16
N LEU A 152 23.35 -13.36 12.25
CA LEU A 152 24.72 -13.58 11.80
C LEU A 152 25.74 -13.34 12.93
N LYS A 153 25.55 -12.27 13.72
CA LYS A 153 26.37 -12.03 14.92
C LYS A 153 26.19 -13.11 15.98
N ASP A 154 24.95 -13.45 16.29
CA ASP A 154 24.63 -14.50 17.27
C ASP A 154 25.27 -15.83 16.88
N LEU A 155 25.26 -16.17 15.58
CA LEU A 155 25.94 -17.35 15.06
C LEU A 155 27.45 -17.26 15.25
N LYS A 156 28.07 -16.13 14.89
CA LYS A 156 29.52 -15.91 15.06
C LYS A 156 29.95 -16.08 16.51
N ILE A 157 29.23 -15.47 17.45
CA ILE A 157 29.51 -15.59 18.90
C ILE A 157 29.38 -17.05 19.36
N LYS A 158 28.32 -17.75 18.93
CA LYS A 158 28.13 -19.17 19.29
C LYS A 158 29.25 -20.06 18.73
N THR A 159 29.68 -19.82 17.49
CA THR A 159 30.79 -20.55 16.88
C THR A 159 32.10 -20.29 17.61
N GLN A 160 32.40 -19.04 17.96
CA GLN A 160 33.60 -18.69 18.73
C GLN A 160 33.59 -19.38 20.10
N ASN A 161 32.47 -19.29 20.84
CA ASN A 161 32.33 -19.94 22.13
C ASN A 161 32.49 -21.47 22.04
N CYS A 162 32.04 -22.07 20.94
CA CYS A 162 32.22 -23.51 20.70
C CYS A 162 33.69 -23.86 20.50
N GLN A 163 34.41 -23.08 19.69
CA GLN A 163 35.84 -23.28 19.44
C GLN A 163 36.67 -23.08 20.72
N ASP A 164 36.37 -22.01 21.47
CA ASP A 164 37.05 -21.70 22.73
C ASP A 164 36.83 -22.82 23.75
N ASN A 165 35.59 -23.30 23.90
CA ASN A 165 35.29 -24.44 24.78
C ASN A 165 36.00 -25.72 24.36
N SER A 166 36.06 -26.03 23.06
CA SER A 166 36.80 -27.19 22.57
C SER A 166 38.30 -27.09 22.89
N SER A 167 38.89 -25.91 22.75
CA SER A 167 40.32 -25.68 23.02
C SER A 167 40.73 -25.73 24.50
N VAL A 168 39.77 -25.64 25.43
CA VAL A 168 40.02 -25.71 26.89
C VAL A 168 39.93 -27.14 27.44
N VAL A 169 39.32 -28.06 26.67
CA VAL A 169 39.14 -29.47 27.06
C VAL A 169 40.32 -30.34 26.61
N ASP A 170 41.12 -29.86 25.65
CA ASP A 170 42.41 -30.45 25.22
C ASP A 170 43.59 -29.87 26.03
#